data_AF-A0A3M1SHP6-F1
#
_entry.id   AF-A0A3M1SHP6-F1
#
_cell.length_a   1.000
_cell.length_b   1.000
_cell.length_c   1.000
_cell.angle_alpha   90.00
_cell.angle_beta   90.00
_cell.angle_gamma   90.00
#
_symmetry.space_group_name_H-M   'P 1'
#
loop_
_entity.id
_entity.type
_entity.pdbx_description
1 polymer ?
#
loop_
_entity_poly.entity_id
_entity_poly.type
_entity_poly.pdbx_seq_one_letter_code
_entity_poly.pdbx_strand_id
1 'polypeptide(L)'
;MIYDYRLHGVMGEIEYFAYVFGPEAKNSLFHEEALGMIRFFSRGNEFTLETEKLHYKGTGGHFCEYMFGVEKPLKDMLKREVRNRLIMFGAIHTPEGGITFTDNIEGSETLSDLFMHGNAVKNYFFFVSSDIKEPYHQRQQNILGSVGKFLKRTPLVSENRDTDLILELYKSLNEPESTILLFSLIHKGNEKFYNAYSESYRTSREVSGRDAIRIANLAVEQNIDYYQQERMKIDIMYRHPENKAIVDEYHDILISNYSSETLSPSESARLRRLKMLRIRNNIPSLLFEALDNLLLGGKELEDEELPEYLKEARAIMENIFFRDPLLKSHIIKEDIVKLIYAKHRSYLNGDREFERILLDIGKTCDEYSKKHGDFSLLEDFSAIVSYFDRYDHVQATVSQIAFMENYRIKEETLRSLFENHKVFNKLREGLFNDIFIGWLFQNRYLTSFGRRKIILLSEGLGKIITGDMSIADLMEKLNQVTHEERSYKLAYSVIKENIRGIYSQLDSPGIRDEIRKMVEKEITKMGNITEIPEHIFRMAIIDLKKEHFYMETLLPQIIAKRDSHLREDFFANSGLDRFHIETLERLYAEEHHIPLETIESIR
;
A
#
# COMPACT_ATOMS: atom_id res chain seq x y z
N MET A 1 10.38 -31.07 49.90
CA MET A 1 10.24 -29.79 50.62
C MET A 1 9.22 -28.95 49.88
N ILE A 2 8.31 -28.29 50.58
CA ILE A 2 7.34 -27.39 49.95
C ILE A 2 8.10 -26.10 49.64
N TYR A 3 8.40 -25.87 48.37
CA TYR A 3 9.11 -24.68 47.89
C TYR A 3 8.16 -23.50 47.60
N ASP A 4 6.84 -23.69 47.74
CA ASP A 4 5.81 -22.73 47.34
C ASP A 4 4.73 -22.60 48.43
N TYR A 5 4.51 -21.37 48.92
CA TYR A 5 3.38 -21.01 49.78
C TYR A 5 2.53 -19.96 49.07
N ARG A 6 1.20 -20.18 49.03
CA ARG A 6 0.25 -19.31 48.34
C ARG A 6 -0.86 -18.88 49.29
N LEU A 7 -1.11 -17.58 49.33
CA LEU A 7 -2.23 -17.00 50.03
C LEU A 7 -3.07 -16.17 49.05
N HIS A 8 -4.38 -16.33 49.14
CA HIS A 8 -5.35 -15.65 48.29
C HIS A 8 -6.38 -14.96 49.17
N GLY A 9 -6.78 -13.75 48.79
CA GLY A 9 -7.84 -13.04 49.46
C GLY A 9 -8.37 -11.87 48.64
N VAL A 10 -9.34 -11.17 49.22
CA VAL A 10 -10.03 -10.04 48.58
C VAL A 10 -10.06 -8.88 49.57
N MET A 11 -9.62 -7.71 49.12
CA MET A 11 -9.64 -6.46 49.88
C MET A 11 -10.40 -5.40 49.05
N GLY A 12 -11.64 -5.09 49.46
CA GLY A 12 -12.52 -4.21 48.68
C GLY A 12 -12.75 -4.76 47.27
N GLU A 13 -12.38 -3.99 46.25
CA GLU A 13 -12.49 -4.36 44.84
C GLU A 13 -11.27 -5.11 44.28
N ILE A 14 -10.23 -5.28 45.10
CA ILE A 14 -8.96 -5.88 44.71
C ILE A 14 -8.91 -7.34 45.18
N GLU A 15 -8.61 -8.23 44.25
CA GLU A 15 -8.24 -9.60 44.52
C GLU A 15 -6.71 -9.71 44.53
N TYR A 16 -6.14 -10.30 45.59
CA TYR A 16 -4.69 -10.42 45.73
C TYR A 16 -4.24 -11.87 45.88
N PHE A 17 -3.06 -12.15 45.33
CA PHE A 17 -2.38 -13.43 45.47
C PHE A 17 -0.95 -13.17 45.95
N ALA A 18 -0.57 -13.78 47.07
CA ALA A 18 0.79 -13.76 47.60
C ALA A 18 1.45 -15.11 47.35
N TYR A 19 2.58 -15.11 46.66
CA TYR A 19 3.39 -16.29 46.35
C TYR A 19 4.74 -16.15 47.06
N VAL A 20 5.21 -17.23 47.68
CA VAL A 20 6.51 -17.28 48.36
C VAL A 20 7.32 -18.44 47.80
N PHE A 21 8.54 -18.16 47.37
CA PHE A 21 9.45 -19.19 46.86
C PHE A 21 10.87 -19.05 47.42
N GLY A 22 11.42 -20.13 47.97
CA GLY A 22 12.76 -20.15 48.56
C GLY A 22 12.99 -21.27 49.59
N PRO A 23 14.22 -21.42 50.12
CA PRO A 23 14.59 -22.47 51.08
C PRO A 23 13.80 -22.42 52.40
N GLU A 24 13.27 -21.26 52.80
CA GLU A 24 12.47 -21.07 54.01
C GLU A 24 11.03 -20.56 53.74
N ALA A 25 10.43 -20.90 52.60
CA ALA A 25 9.14 -20.32 52.17
C ALA A 25 8.00 -20.39 53.22
N LYS A 26 7.96 -21.42 54.08
CA LYS A 26 6.93 -21.55 55.14
C LYS A 26 7.21 -20.73 56.41
N ASN A 27 8.47 -20.39 56.70
CA ASN A 27 8.88 -19.77 57.95
C ASN A 27 9.30 -18.29 57.76
N SER A 28 9.23 -17.79 56.54
CA SER A 28 9.68 -16.44 56.16
C SER A 28 8.54 -15.44 56.07
N LEU A 29 7.38 -15.84 55.55
CA LEU A 29 6.23 -14.94 55.40
C LEU A 29 5.27 -15.03 56.60
N PHE A 30 5.12 -13.91 57.29
CA PHE A 30 4.08 -13.72 58.30
C PHE A 30 3.01 -12.79 57.74
N HIS A 31 1.76 -12.99 58.18
CA HIS A 31 0.68 -12.07 57.85
C HIS A 31 -0.18 -11.76 59.08
N GLU A 32 -0.70 -10.55 59.11
CA GLU A 32 -1.64 -10.04 60.10
C GLU A 32 -2.86 -9.51 59.35
N GLU A 33 -4.04 -10.00 59.72
CA GLU A 33 -5.32 -9.59 59.14
C GLU A 33 -6.11 -8.80 60.18
N ALA A 34 -6.47 -7.57 59.84
CA ALA A 34 -7.30 -6.69 60.63
C ALA A 34 -8.50 -6.19 59.79
N LEU A 35 -9.46 -5.53 60.42
CA LEU A 35 -10.64 -5.04 59.72
C LEU A 35 -10.22 -4.01 58.63
N GLY A 36 -10.31 -4.39 57.36
CA GLY A 36 -9.98 -3.53 56.22
C GLY A 36 -8.49 -3.39 55.89
N MET A 37 -7.64 -4.25 56.46
CA MET A 37 -6.18 -4.23 56.26
C MET A 37 -5.62 -5.65 56.32
N ILE A 38 -4.74 -5.98 55.37
CA ILE A 38 -3.86 -7.15 55.47
C ILE A 38 -2.41 -6.72 55.35
N ARG A 39 -1.59 -7.16 56.29
CA ARG A 39 -0.16 -6.85 56.36
C ARG A 39 0.64 -8.12 56.22
N PHE A 40 1.58 -8.12 55.30
CA PHE A 40 2.56 -9.18 55.07
C PHE A 40 3.93 -8.67 55.48
N PHE A 41 4.71 -9.48 56.20
CA PHE A 41 6.07 -9.09 56.59
C PHE A 41 7.01 -10.29 56.62
N SER A 42 8.26 -10.05 56.22
CA SER A 42 9.33 -11.05 56.14
C SER A 42 10.70 -10.36 56.17
N ARG A 43 11.50 -10.63 57.19
CA ARG A 43 12.92 -10.20 57.31
C ARG A 43 13.19 -8.77 56.79
N GLY A 44 12.50 -7.78 57.35
CA GLY A 44 12.68 -6.36 56.98
C GLY A 44 11.92 -5.91 55.72
N ASN A 45 11.25 -6.82 55.02
CA ASN A 45 10.26 -6.50 54.00
C ASN A 45 8.86 -6.47 54.61
N GLU A 46 8.05 -5.52 54.17
CA GLU A 46 6.68 -5.31 54.58
C GLU A 46 5.84 -4.89 53.37
N PHE A 47 4.67 -5.49 53.24
CA PHE A 47 3.66 -5.15 52.24
C PHE A 47 2.30 -5.12 52.90
N THR A 48 1.68 -3.95 52.92
CA THR A 48 0.39 -3.71 53.56
C THR A 48 -0.61 -3.29 52.50
N LEU A 49 -1.74 -4.00 52.45
CA LEU A 49 -2.86 -3.70 51.58
C LEU A 49 -4.06 -3.28 52.43
N GLU A 50 -4.47 -2.03 52.26
CA GLU A 50 -5.68 -1.44 52.84
C GLU A 50 -6.77 -1.34 51.76
N THR A 51 -7.96 -0.85 52.14
CA THR A 51 -9.10 -0.75 51.21
C THR A 51 -8.86 0.27 50.08
N GLU A 52 -8.07 1.33 50.31
CA GLU A 52 -7.82 2.40 49.33
C GLU A 52 -6.33 2.59 48.99
N LYS A 53 -5.43 2.06 49.81
CA LYS A 53 -4.00 2.32 49.74
C LYS A 53 -3.18 1.06 49.89
N LEU A 54 -1.97 1.11 49.35
CA LEU A 54 -0.94 0.12 49.59
C LEU A 54 0.28 0.81 50.20
N HIS A 55 0.96 0.10 51.09
CA HIS A 55 2.25 0.50 51.64
C HIS A 55 3.25 -0.63 51.43
N TYR A 56 4.46 -0.28 51.03
CA TYR A 56 5.55 -1.23 50.87
C TYR A 56 6.81 -0.70 51.53
N LYS A 57 7.64 -1.63 52.01
CA LYS A 57 8.98 -1.38 52.51
C LYS A 57 9.82 -2.60 52.27
N GLY A 58 11.00 -2.46 51.66
CA GLY A 58 11.86 -3.61 51.41
C GLY A 58 12.67 -3.52 50.14
N THR A 59 13.44 -4.56 49.85
CA THR A 59 14.24 -4.64 48.61
C THR A 59 13.48 -5.38 47.53
N GLY A 60 13.39 -4.80 46.34
CA GLY A 60 12.53 -5.26 45.26
C GLY A 60 11.91 -4.10 44.47
N GLY A 61 10.74 -4.35 43.89
CA GLY A 61 10.05 -3.37 43.07
C GLY A 61 8.64 -3.79 42.68
N HIS A 62 8.02 -3.02 41.81
CA HIS A 62 6.75 -3.34 41.18
C HIS A 62 6.87 -3.34 39.67
N PHE A 63 6.05 -4.15 39.01
CA PHE A 63 6.05 -4.29 37.57
C PHE A 63 4.67 -4.67 37.03
N CYS A 64 4.41 -4.32 35.78
CA CYS A 64 3.17 -4.66 35.09
C CYS A 64 3.42 -4.69 33.58
N GLU A 65 2.53 -5.32 32.82
CA GLU A 65 2.54 -5.22 31.36
C GLU A 65 2.18 -3.79 30.95
N TYR A 66 2.89 -3.22 29.96
CA TYR A 66 2.52 -1.93 29.39
C TYR A 66 1.11 -2.02 28.78
N MET A 67 0.26 -1.05 29.11
CA MET A 67 -1.07 -0.86 28.54
C MET A 67 -1.11 0.50 27.83
N PHE A 68 -2.00 0.66 26.85
CA PHE A 68 -2.24 1.97 26.23
C PHE A 68 -2.53 3.05 27.28
N GLY A 69 -2.00 4.25 27.09
CA GLY A 69 -2.10 5.37 28.04
C GLY A 69 -1.12 5.32 29.22
N VAL A 70 -0.34 4.25 29.39
CA VAL A 70 0.82 4.25 30.30
C VAL A 70 2.01 4.88 29.60
N GLU A 71 2.67 5.82 30.28
CA GLU A 71 3.92 6.40 29.77
C GLU A 71 4.98 5.31 29.59
N LYS A 72 5.38 5.07 28.33
CA LYS A 72 6.44 4.14 27.97
C LYS A 72 7.70 4.95 27.66
N PRO A 73 8.78 4.85 28.47
CA PRO A 73 10.01 5.58 28.20
C PRO A 73 10.56 5.24 26.81
N LEU A 74 11.13 6.23 26.12
CA LEU A 74 11.70 6.07 24.77
C LEU A 74 12.70 4.89 24.69
N LYS A 75 13.55 4.73 25.72
CA LYS A 75 14.53 3.61 25.81
C LYS A 75 13.87 2.23 25.81
N ASP A 76 12.65 2.12 26.33
CA ASP A 76 11.86 0.89 26.33
C ASP A 76 11.08 0.73 25.02
N MET A 77 10.60 1.81 24.41
CA MET A 77 9.95 1.77 23.08
C MET A 77 10.91 1.28 21.98
N LEU A 78 12.15 1.77 21.97
CA LEU A 78 13.16 1.38 20.98
C LEU A 78 13.50 -0.12 21.00
N LYS A 79 13.16 -0.84 22.09
CA LYS A 79 13.45 -2.27 22.26
C LYS A 79 12.18 -3.09 22.12
N ARG A 80 12.04 -3.76 20.97
CA ARG A 80 10.89 -4.62 20.64
C ARG A 80 10.55 -5.69 21.69
N GLU A 81 11.57 -6.21 22.37
CA GLU A 81 11.39 -7.25 23.40
C GLU A 81 10.82 -6.73 24.72
N VAL A 82 10.79 -5.41 24.94
CA VAL A 82 10.32 -4.84 26.22
C VAL A 82 8.80 -4.75 26.23
N ARG A 83 8.21 -5.53 27.14
CA ARG A 83 6.76 -5.69 27.32
C ARG A 83 6.25 -5.11 28.64
N ASN A 84 7.10 -5.12 29.67
CA ASN A 84 6.69 -4.78 31.02
C ASN A 84 7.38 -3.51 31.52
N ARG A 85 6.61 -2.69 32.24
CA ARG A 85 7.11 -1.58 33.06
C ARG A 85 7.69 -2.17 34.34
N LEU A 86 8.88 -1.73 34.73
CA LEU A 86 9.54 -2.13 35.98
C LEU A 86 10.00 -0.89 36.73
N ILE A 87 9.59 -0.77 37.98
CA ILE A 87 9.99 0.29 38.90
C ILE A 87 10.55 -0.35 40.16
N MET A 88 11.80 -0.04 40.47
CA MET A 88 12.47 -0.52 41.68
C MET A 88 12.26 0.45 42.83
N PHE A 89 12.12 -0.04 44.06
CA PHE A 89 11.97 0.84 45.22
C PHE A 89 13.26 1.64 45.48
N GLY A 90 13.10 2.91 45.86
CA GLY A 90 14.22 3.83 46.10
C GLY A 90 14.97 4.29 44.85
N ALA A 91 14.48 3.97 43.64
CA ALA A 91 15.07 4.41 42.38
C ALA A 91 14.69 5.87 42.05
N ILE A 92 15.69 6.67 41.65
CA ILE A 92 15.54 8.06 41.22
C ILE A 92 16.15 8.20 39.82
N HIS A 93 15.46 8.92 38.94
CA HIS A 93 15.98 9.24 37.61
C HIS A 93 16.96 10.41 37.68
N THR A 94 18.16 10.25 37.10
CA THR A 94 19.12 11.35 36.99
C THR A 94 18.81 12.21 35.76
N PRO A 95 19.19 13.51 35.76
CA PRO A 95 19.00 14.40 34.61
C PRO A 95 19.67 13.89 33.31
N GLU A 96 20.72 13.09 33.45
CA GLU A 96 21.46 12.46 32.35
C GLU A 96 20.77 11.19 31.80
N GLY A 97 19.60 10.83 32.33
CA GLY A 97 18.81 9.68 31.92
C GLY A 97 19.29 8.33 32.48
N GLY A 98 20.03 8.35 33.60
CA GLY A 98 20.41 7.19 34.39
C GLY A 98 19.46 6.91 35.56
N ILE A 99 19.70 5.82 36.28
CA ILE A 99 18.96 5.47 37.50
C ILE A 99 19.97 5.41 38.66
N THR A 100 19.69 6.13 39.73
CA THR A 100 20.41 6.04 41.00
C THR A 100 19.49 5.49 42.08
N PHE A 101 20.06 4.73 43.01
CA PHE A 101 19.31 4.15 44.12
C PHE A 101 19.60 4.88 45.41
N THR A 102 18.57 5.02 46.23
CA THR A 102 18.66 5.55 47.59
C THR A 102 18.35 4.46 48.60
N ASP A 103 18.72 4.69 49.86
CA ASP A 103 18.34 3.80 50.95
C ASP A 103 16.88 3.99 51.40
N ASN A 104 16.15 4.93 50.79
CA ASN A 104 14.71 5.10 51.02
C ASN A 104 13.92 4.08 50.19
N ILE A 105 13.70 2.91 50.77
CA ILE A 105 13.03 1.76 50.14
C ILE A 105 11.59 1.57 50.62
N GLU A 106 11.02 2.56 51.30
CA GLU A 106 9.62 2.59 51.71
C GLU A 106 8.81 3.53 50.81
N GLY A 107 7.53 3.22 50.64
CA GLY A 107 6.62 4.03 49.86
C GLY A 107 5.16 3.64 50.07
N SER A 108 4.27 4.47 49.57
CA SER A 108 2.83 4.23 49.59
C SER A 108 2.20 4.78 48.34
N GLU A 109 1.19 4.09 47.83
CA GLU A 109 0.44 4.49 46.64
C GLU A 109 -1.05 4.24 46.88
N THR A 110 -1.92 5.02 46.25
CA THR A 110 -3.36 4.70 46.26
C THR A 110 -3.62 3.59 45.25
N LEU A 111 -4.62 2.74 45.51
CA LEU A 111 -4.99 1.69 44.55
C LEU A 111 -5.47 2.32 43.24
N SER A 112 -6.18 3.45 43.32
CA SER A 112 -6.56 4.24 42.14
C SER A 112 -5.34 4.63 41.31
N ASP A 113 -4.30 5.23 41.92
CA ASP A 113 -3.10 5.64 41.20
C ASP A 113 -2.35 4.46 40.58
N LEU A 114 -2.28 3.33 41.29
CA LEU A 114 -1.63 2.11 40.80
C LEU A 114 -2.28 1.62 39.51
N PHE A 115 -3.62 1.50 39.46
CA PHE A 115 -4.32 1.02 38.27
C PHE A 115 -4.46 2.12 37.19
N MET A 116 -4.32 3.40 37.55
CA MET A 116 -4.25 4.53 36.61
C MET A 116 -2.91 4.60 35.88
N HIS A 117 -1.78 4.52 36.60
CA HIS A 117 -0.46 4.65 36.00
C HIS A 117 0.15 3.30 35.61
N GLY A 118 -0.30 2.20 36.23
CA GLY A 118 0.06 0.83 35.88
C GLY A 118 -0.89 0.22 34.86
N ASN A 119 -0.96 -1.11 34.88
CA ASN A 119 -1.93 -1.85 34.09
C ASN A 119 -3.30 -1.73 34.77
N ALA A 120 -4.36 -1.47 33.99
CA ALA A 120 -5.70 -1.26 34.53
C ALA A 120 -6.30 -2.51 35.22
N VAL A 121 -5.80 -3.70 34.90
CA VAL A 121 -6.37 -4.97 35.37
C VAL A 121 -5.47 -5.63 36.41
N LYS A 122 -4.16 -5.74 36.16
CA LYS A 122 -3.27 -6.56 36.98
C LYS A 122 -1.88 -5.95 37.17
N ASN A 123 -1.46 -5.78 38.42
CA ASN A 123 -0.15 -5.24 38.80
C ASN A 123 0.58 -6.17 39.77
N TYR A 124 1.91 -6.18 39.71
CA TYR A 124 2.74 -7.07 40.52
C TYR A 124 3.71 -6.30 41.40
N PHE A 125 3.95 -6.80 42.60
CA PHE A 125 5.00 -6.38 43.51
C PHE A 125 5.88 -7.58 43.83
N PHE A 126 7.19 -7.39 43.90
CA PHE A 126 8.09 -8.44 44.33
C PHE A 126 9.09 -7.92 45.35
N PHE A 127 9.44 -8.79 46.28
CA PHE A 127 10.44 -8.53 47.30
C PHE A 127 11.45 -9.67 47.34
N VAL A 128 12.70 -9.32 47.60
CA VAL A 128 13.80 -10.26 47.80
C VAL A 128 14.22 -10.17 49.25
N SER A 129 13.99 -11.26 49.99
CA SER A 129 14.33 -11.41 51.39
C SER A 129 15.60 -12.25 51.52
N SER A 130 16.68 -11.69 52.05
CA SER A 130 17.95 -12.40 52.25
C SER A 130 18.71 -11.88 53.47
N ASP A 131 19.68 -12.66 53.96
CA ASP A 131 20.54 -12.27 55.09
C ASP A 131 21.78 -11.46 54.66
N ILE A 132 21.78 -10.96 53.42
CA ILE A 132 22.87 -10.19 52.83
C ILE A 132 22.91 -8.79 53.47
N LYS A 133 24.03 -8.48 54.15
CA LYS A 133 24.22 -7.22 54.90
C LYS A 133 24.85 -6.11 54.04
N GLU A 134 24.25 -5.85 52.89
CA GLU A 134 24.64 -4.73 52.01
C GLU A 134 23.76 -3.50 52.28
N PRO A 135 24.24 -2.28 52.01
CA PRO A 135 23.39 -1.09 51.94
C PRO A 135 22.25 -1.28 50.93
N TYR A 136 21.07 -0.72 51.21
CA TYR A 136 19.87 -0.95 50.40
C TYR A 136 20.02 -0.49 48.96
N HIS A 137 20.68 0.63 48.71
CA HIS A 137 20.93 1.12 47.35
C HIS A 137 21.79 0.13 46.53
N GLN A 138 22.82 -0.46 47.14
CA GLN A 138 23.69 -1.46 46.49
C GLN A 138 22.91 -2.76 46.24
N ARG A 139 22.11 -3.18 47.23
CA ARG A 139 21.25 -4.36 47.11
C ARG A 139 20.24 -4.23 45.97
N GLN A 140 19.59 -3.07 45.83
CA GLN A 140 18.64 -2.80 44.76
C GLN A 140 19.30 -2.78 43.37
N GLN A 141 20.53 -2.25 43.27
CA GLN A 141 21.30 -2.28 42.03
C GLN A 141 21.64 -3.72 41.62
N ASN A 142 22.06 -4.57 42.58
CA ASN A 142 22.35 -5.98 42.35
C ASN A 142 21.10 -6.74 41.89
N ILE A 143 19.96 -6.53 42.56
CA ILE A 143 18.68 -7.14 42.17
C ILE A 143 18.30 -6.70 40.75
N LEU A 144 18.31 -5.41 40.44
CA LEU A 144 18.00 -4.91 39.10
C LEU A 144 18.92 -5.51 38.03
N GLY A 145 20.21 -5.65 38.33
CA GLY A 145 21.20 -6.27 37.45
C GLY A 145 20.88 -7.73 37.11
N SER A 146 20.43 -8.51 38.10
CA SER A 146 20.10 -9.93 37.93
C SER A 146 18.73 -10.15 37.26
N VAL A 147 17.68 -9.48 37.73
CA VAL A 147 16.30 -9.79 37.31
C VAL A 147 15.69 -8.80 36.33
N GLY A 148 16.27 -7.60 36.16
CA GLY A 148 15.65 -6.51 35.41
C GLY A 148 15.40 -6.83 33.93
N LYS A 149 16.34 -7.50 33.27
CA LYS A 149 16.19 -7.92 31.86
C LYS A 149 15.06 -8.94 31.70
N PHE A 150 14.98 -9.92 32.60
CA PHE A 150 13.94 -10.94 32.62
C PHE A 150 12.56 -10.29 32.83
N LEU A 151 12.41 -9.50 33.90
CA LEU A 151 11.15 -8.86 34.26
C LEU A 151 10.64 -7.93 33.15
N LYS A 152 11.50 -7.17 32.47
CA LYS A 152 11.08 -6.29 31.36
C LYS A 152 10.60 -7.02 30.10
N ARG A 153 11.03 -8.27 29.87
CA ARG A 153 10.84 -8.98 28.59
C ARG A 153 9.93 -10.21 28.68
N THR A 154 9.66 -10.69 29.89
CA THR A 154 8.90 -11.94 30.08
C THR A 154 7.45 -11.81 29.59
N PRO A 155 6.93 -12.79 28.83
CA PRO A 155 5.51 -12.85 28.46
C PRO A 155 4.63 -13.38 29.60
N LEU A 156 5.21 -13.95 30.66
CA LEU A 156 4.48 -14.66 31.71
C LEU A 156 3.46 -13.79 32.46
N VAL A 157 3.70 -12.47 32.51
CA VAL A 157 2.78 -11.46 33.05
C VAL A 157 1.46 -11.43 32.27
N SER A 158 1.56 -11.41 30.93
CA SER A 158 0.39 -11.38 30.03
C SER A 158 -0.35 -12.71 29.96
N GLU A 159 0.35 -13.82 30.21
CA GLU A 159 -0.19 -15.20 30.16
C GLU A 159 -0.81 -15.64 31.49
N ASN A 160 -0.79 -14.81 32.53
CA ASN A 160 -1.24 -15.15 33.89
C ASN A 160 -0.55 -16.39 34.48
N ARG A 161 0.72 -16.62 34.14
CA ARG A 161 1.51 -17.77 34.60
C ARG A 161 2.33 -17.42 35.83
N ASP A 162 1.65 -17.02 36.90
CA ASP A 162 2.27 -16.45 38.10
C ASP A 162 3.22 -17.43 38.82
N THR A 163 2.93 -18.74 38.74
CA THR A 163 3.82 -19.78 39.27
C THR A 163 5.13 -19.89 38.51
N ASP A 164 5.07 -19.85 37.18
CA ASP A 164 6.28 -19.90 36.36
C ASP A 164 7.07 -18.59 36.50
N LEU A 165 6.36 -17.46 36.68
CA LEU A 165 6.97 -16.15 36.89
C LEU A 165 7.83 -16.12 38.16
N ILE A 166 7.34 -16.59 39.31
CA ILE A 166 8.14 -16.62 40.54
C ILE A 166 9.32 -17.60 40.46
N LEU A 167 9.13 -18.74 39.80
CA LEU A 167 10.20 -19.74 39.58
C LEU A 167 11.34 -19.19 38.71
N GLU A 168 11.01 -18.58 37.58
CA GLU A 168 11.99 -18.00 36.67
C GLU A 168 12.64 -16.73 37.27
N LEU A 169 11.89 -15.98 38.09
CA LEU A 169 12.44 -14.86 38.84
C LEU A 169 13.51 -15.34 39.84
N TYR A 170 13.25 -16.44 40.56
CA TYR A 170 14.21 -17.05 41.49
C TYR A 170 15.46 -17.55 40.76
N LYS A 171 15.29 -18.25 39.63
CA LYS A 171 16.43 -18.69 38.79
C LYS A 171 17.25 -17.50 38.29
N SER A 172 16.58 -16.42 37.87
CA SER A 172 17.24 -15.21 37.37
C SER A 172 18.00 -14.46 38.46
N LEU A 173 17.51 -14.49 39.70
CA LEU A 173 18.20 -13.91 40.85
C LEU A 173 19.51 -14.66 41.16
N ASN A 174 19.51 -15.99 40.99
CA ASN A 174 20.66 -16.87 41.19
C ASN A 174 21.28 -16.78 42.61
N GLU A 175 20.42 -16.63 43.62
CA GLU A 175 20.81 -16.56 45.03
C GLU A 175 20.10 -17.68 45.81
N PRO A 176 20.78 -18.80 46.11
CA PRO A 176 20.13 -20.00 46.65
C PRO A 176 19.57 -19.83 48.07
N GLU A 177 20.08 -18.86 48.84
CA GLU A 177 19.66 -18.57 50.22
C GLU A 177 18.58 -17.48 50.30
N SER A 178 18.23 -16.85 49.17
CA SER A 178 17.25 -15.78 49.12
C SER A 178 15.83 -16.35 49.00
N THR A 179 14.86 -15.68 49.61
CA THR A 179 13.44 -15.96 49.46
C THR A 179 12.78 -14.83 48.67
N ILE A 180 11.96 -15.20 47.68
CA ILE A 180 11.21 -14.24 46.86
C ILE A 180 9.76 -14.24 47.28
N LEU A 181 9.22 -13.03 47.46
CA LEU A 181 7.81 -12.78 47.64
C LEU A 181 7.29 -12.13 46.37
N LEU A 182 6.19 -12.63 45.81
CA LEU A 182 5.50 -12.04 44.67
C LEU A 182 4.05 -11.81 45.05
N PHE A 183 3.59 -10.58 44.93
CA PHE A 183 2.19 -10.20 45.12
C PHE A 183 1.60 -9.83 43.76
N SER A 184 0.48 -10.42 43.42
CA SER A 184 -0.34 -10.05 42.27
C SER A 184 -1.61 -9.38 42.77
N LEU A 185 -1.91 -8.18 42.26
CA LEU A 185 -3.12 -7.42 42.56
C LEU A 185 -3.98 -7.33 41.30
N ILE A 186 -5.23 -7.76 41.39
CA ILE A 186 -6.20 -7.77 40.30
C ILE A 186 -7.39 -6.90 40.67
N HIS A 187 -7.73 -5.94 39.80
CA HIS A 187 -8.93 -5.14 39.98
C HIS A 187 -10.14 -5.87 39.39
N LYS A 188 -11.03 -6.39 40.24
CA LYS A 188 -12.12 -7.30 39.81
C LYS A 188 -13.11 -6.62 38.87
N GLY A 189 -13.45 -5.36 39.13
CA GLY A 189 -14.33 -4.57 38.25
C GLY A 189 -13.76 -4.42 36.84
N ASN A 190 -12.52 -3.94 36.74
CA ASN A 190 -11.80 -3.79 35.48
C ASN A 190 -11.59 -5.12 34.77
N GLU A 191 -11.25 -6.20 35.48
CA GLU A 191 -11.10 -7.53 34.89
C GLU A 191 -12.40 -8.04 34.25
N LYS A 192 -13.54 -7.89 34.94
CA LYS A 192 -14.86 -8.26 34.40
C LYS A 192 -15.19 -7.46 33.14
N PHE A 193 -14.96 -6.16 33.17
CA PHE A 193 -15.17 -5.29 32.01
C PHE A 193 -14.27 -5.69 30.84
N TYR A 194 -12.98 -5.89 31.11
CA TYR A 194 -11.97 -6.27 30.12
C TYR A 194 -12.34 -7.60 29.43
N ASN A 195 -12.69 -8.62 30.22
CA ASN A 195 -13.08 -9.93 29.70
C ASN A 195 -14.39 -9.87 28.89
N ALA A 196 -15.39 -9.13 29.37
CA ALA A 196 -16.66 -8.97 28.68
C ALA A 196 -16.51 -8.27 27.31
N TYR A 197 -15.68 -7.22 27.25
CA TYR A 197 -15.39 -6.52 26.01
C TYR A 197 -14.56 -7.38 25.05
N SER A 198 -13.53 -8.08 25.57
CA SER A 198 -12.67 -8.96 24.77
C SER A 198 -13.44 -10.09 24.09
N GLU A 199 -14.38 -10.72 24.81
CA GLU A 199 -15.22 -11.78 24.25
C GLU A 199 -16.13 -11.29 23.11
N SER A 200 -16.78 -10.13 23.29
CA SER A 200 -17.62 -9.52 22.25
C SER A 200 -16.79 -9.09 21.03
N TYR A 201 -15.66 -8.42 21.26
CA TYR A 201 -14.79 -7.93 20.20
C TYR A 201 -14.15 -9.06 19.39
N ARG A 202 -13.73 -10.16 20.03
CA ARG A 202 -13.14 -11.32 19.33
C ARG A 202 -14.11 -11.98 18.35
N THR A 203 -15.41 -11.87 18.61
CA THR A 203 -16.45 -12.57 17.84
C THR A 203 -16.86 -11.79 16.59
N SER A 204 -17.11 -10.49 16.74
CA SER A 204 -17.70 -9.65 15.68
C SER A 204 -16.83 -8.48 15.24
N ARG A 205 -15.66 -8.24 15.85
CA ARG A 205 -14.80 -7.03 15.69
C ARG A 205 -15.49 -5.70 15.95
N GLU A 206 -16.72 -5.77 16.43
CA GLU A 206 -17.58 -4.67 16.82
C GLU A 206 -18.40 -5.16 17.99
N VAL A 207 -18.65 -4.27 18.95
CA VAL A 207 -19.50 -4.58 20.08
C VAL A 207 -20.95 -4.35 19.65
N SER A 208 -21.69 -5.44 19.47
CA SER A 208 -23.09 -5.41 19.02
C SER A 208 -23.99 -4.68 20.03
N GLY A 209 -25.15 -4.15 19.59
CA GLY A 209 -26.00 -3.31 20.44
C GLY A 209 -26.44 -3.94 21.77
N ARG A 210 -26.62 -5.27 21.84
CA ARG A 210 -26.93 -5.96 23.12
C ARG A 210 -25.71 -6.06 24.03
N ASP A 211 -24.53 -6.33 23.48
CA ASP A 211 -23.29 -6.37 24.23
C ASP A 211 -22.85 -4.99 24.70
N ALA A 212 -23.09 -3.96 23.89
CA ALA A 212 -22.79 -2.57 24.21
C ALA A 212 -23.55 -2.11 25.46
N ILE A 213 -24.86 -2.45 25.55
CA ILE A 213 -25.67 -2.16 26.73
C ILE A 213 -25.15 -2.94 27.94
N ARG A 214 -24.82 -4.23 27.77
CA ARG A 214 -24.28 -5.06 28.86
C ARG A 214 -22.97 -4.50 29.41
N ILE A 215 -22.04 -4.11 28.54
CA ILE A 215 -20.74 -3.56 28.90
C ILE A 215 -20.88 -2.16 29.53
N ALA A 216 -21.77 -1.32 29.01
CA ALA A 216 -22.06 -0.02 29.60
C ALA A 216 -22.63 -0.14 31.01
N ASN A 217 -23.58 -1.07 31.23
CA ASN A 217 -24.11 -1.34 32.56
C ASN A 217 -23.02 -1.84 33.52
N LEU A 218 -22.14 -2.74 33.07
CA LEU A 218 -21.00 -3.21 33.87
C LEU A 218 -20.07 -2.05 34.28
N ALA A 219 -19.80 -1.11 33.37
CA ALA A 219 -18.96 0.03 33.69
C ALA A 219 -19.57 0.93 34.77
N VAL A 220 -20.90 1.14 34.72
CA VAL A 220 -21.63 1.91 35.73
C VAL A 220 -21.68 1.15 37.07
N GLU A 221 -21.98 -0.15 37.04
CA GLU A 221 -22.04 -1.01 38.23
C GLU A 221 -20.70 -1.10 38.97
N GLN A 222 -19.58 -1.09 38.23
CA GLN A 222 -18.23 -1.18 38.77
C GLN A 222 -17.55 0.20 38.91
N ASN A 223 -18.28 1.30 38.70
CA ASN A 223 -17.79 2.68 38.79
C ASN A 223 -16.48 2.94 38.01
N ILE A 224 -16.34 2.35 36.82
CA ILE A 224 -15.15 2.47 35.98
C ILE A 224 -15.23 3.80 35.23
N ASP A 225 -14.26 4.68 35.42
CA ASP A 225 -14.23 5.95 34.72
C ASP A 225 -14.02 5.78 33.20
N TYR A 226 -14.43 6.79 32.44
CA TYR A 226 -14.38 6.74 30.98
C TYR A 226 -12.95 6.55 30.44
N TYR A 227 -11.96 7.15 31.08
CA TYR A 227 -10.57 7.06 30.62
C TYR A 227 -10.03 5.63 30.80
N GLN A 228 -10.29 4.98 31.93
CA GLN A 228 -9.98 3.57 32.15
C GLN A 228 -10.68 2.63 31.18
N GLN A 229 -11.95 2.88 30.87
CA GLN A 229 -12.68 2.12 29.86
C GLN A 229 -11.98 2.21 28.50
N GLU A 230 -11.64 3.41 28.04
CA GLU A 230 -10.98 3.61 26.74
C GLU A 230 -9.61 2.94 26.69
N ARG A 231 -8.80 3.02 27.75
CA ARG A 231 -7.50 2.33 27.83
C ARG A 231 -7.63 0.81 27.68
N MET A 232 -8.59 0.21 28.40
CA MET A 232 -8.85 -1.22 28.31
C MET A 232 -9.35 -1.62 26.93
N LYS A 233 -10.27 -0.86 26.33
CA LYS A 233 -10.78 -1.12 24.97
C LYS A 233 -9.65 -1.07 23.93
N ILE A 234 -8.82 -0.04 23.96
CA ILE A 234 -7.72 0.14 23.01
C ILE A 234 -6.70 -1.00 23.16
N ASP A 235 -6.38 -1.41 24.39
CA ASP A 235 -5.49 -2.54 24.66
C ASP A 235 -6.06 -3.86 24.08
N ILE A 236 -7.34 -4.14 24.26
CA ILE A 236 -8.01 -5.31 23.68
C ILE A 236 -7.95 -5.28 22.15
N MET A 237 -8.22 -4.12 21.55
CA MET A 237 -8.19 -3.94 20.10
C MET A 237 -6.78 -4.13 19.53
N TYR A 238 -5.75 -3.61 20.22
CA TYR A 238 -4.35 -3.83 19.83
C TYR A 238 -3.94 -5.31 19.93
N ARG A 239 -4.38 -6.02 20.99
CA ARG A 239 -4.05 -7.45 21.18
C ARG A 239 -4.63 -8.38 20.12
N HIS A 240 -5.59 -7.93 19.32
CA HIS A 240 -6.14 -8.73 18.23
C HIS A 240 -5.04 -9.02 17.18
N PRO A 241 -4.83 -10.29 16.74
CA PRO A 241 -3.69 -10.67 15.90
C PRO A 241 -3.50 -9.83 14.64
N GLU A 242 -4.58 -9.54 13.90
CA GLU A 242 -4.50 -8.71 12.69
C GLU A 242 -4.19 -7.24 12.96
N ASN A 243 -4.69 -6.70 14.06
CA ASN A 243 -4.44 -5.31 14.43
C ASN A 243 -3.00 -5.15 14.94
N LYS A 244 -2.55 -6.13 15.73
CA LYS A 244 -1.19 -6.20 16.24
C LYS A 244 -0.17 -6.20 15.11
N ALA A 245 -0.39 -7.00 14.06
CA ALA A 245 0.48 -7.02 12.89
C ALA A 245 0.65 -5.63 12.25
N ILE A 246 -0.47 -4.91 12.05
CA ILE A 246 -0.47 -3.56 11.44
C ILE A 246 0.26 -2.56 12.33
N VAL A 247 -0.05 -2.55 13.64
CA VAL A 247 0.51 -1.57 14.59
C VAL A 247 1.99 -1.86 14.85
N ASP A 248 2.38 -3.14 14.97
CA ASP A 248 3.78 -3.53 15.16
C ASP A 248 4.62 -3.20 13.92
N GLU A 249 4.10 -3.41 12.70
CA GLU A 249 4.81 -3.01 11.48
C GLU A 249 4.94 -1.48 11.36
N TYR A 250 3.90 -0.74 11.74
CA TYR A 250 3.94 0.73 11.79
C TYR A 250 5.01 1.22 12.76
N HIS A 251 5.01 0.67 13.98
CA HIS A 251 6.01 0.95 15.00
C HIS A 251 7.43 0.59 14.54
N ASP A 252 7.62 -0.56 13.87
CA ASP A 252 8.91 -1.01 13.37
C ASP A 252 9.51 -0.06 12.32
N ILE A 253 8.68 0.43 11.38
CA ILE A 253 9.11 1.41 10.36
C ILE A 253 9.53 2.74 11.00
N LEU A 254 8.79 3.17 12.03
CA LEU A 254 9.12 4.39 12.76
C LEU A 254 10.42 4.26 13.56
N ILE A 255 10.64 3.13 14.23
CA ILE A 255 11.89 2.88 14.96
C ILE A 255 13.09 2.81 14.02
N SER A 256 12.98 2.13 12.88
CA SER A 256 14.10 2.02 11.93
C SER A 256 14.53 3.37 11.39
N ASN A 257 13.62 4.35 11.36
CA ASN A 257 13.85 5.70 10.84
C ASN A 257 13.91 6.79 11.91
N TYR A 258 13.96 6.40 13.18
CA TYR A 258 14.06 7.35 14.29
C TYR A 258 15.35 8.18 14.20
N SER A 259 16.47 7.52 13.87
CA SER A 259 17.80 8.15 13.73
C SER A 259 18.05 8.84 12.38
N SER A 260 17.23 8.58 11.37
CA SER A 260 17.40 9.14 10.01
C SER A 260 16.73 10.52 9.93
N GLU A 261 17.39 11.53 9.36
CA GLU A 261 16.82 12.88 9.26
C GLU A 261 15.60 12.95 8.33
N THR A 262 15.54 12.09 7.30
CA THR A 262 14.44 12.00 6.34
C THR A 262 13.88 10.58 6.25
N LEU A 263 12.57 10.48 6.03
CA LEU A 263 11.91 9.20 5.68
C LEU A 263 12.09 8.96 4.18
N SER A 264 12.42 7.73 3.77
CA SER A 264 12.40 7.43 2.34
C SER A 264 10.97 7.54 1.78
N PRO A 265 10.80 7.85 0.48
CA PRO A 265 9.48 7.86 -0.15
C PRO A 265 8.71 6.53 0.00
N SER A 266 9.44 5.41 -0.01
CA SER A 266 8.88 4.06 0.16
C SER A 266 8.36 3.82 1.58
N GLU A 267 9.09 4.24 2.61
CA GLU A 267 8.64 4.13 4.00
C GLU A 267 7.46 5.04 4.27
N SER A 268 7.47 6.25 3.71
CA SER A 268 6.35 7.19 3.82
C SER A 268 5.06 6.63 3.20
N ALA A 269 5.16 5.97 2.05
CA ALA A 269 4.03 5.30 1.41
C ALA A 269 3.54 4.06 2.18
N ARG A 270 4.45 3.23 2.74
CA ARG A 270 4.08 2.12 3.64
C ARG A 270 3.33 2.60 4.88
N LEU A 271 3.80 3.68 5.52
CA LEU A 271 3.12 4.30 6.67
C LEU A 271 1.71 4.80 6.28
N ARG A 272 1.55 5.46 5.12
CA ARG A 272 0.23 5.88 4.60
C ARG A 272 -0.71 4.70 4.43
N ARG A 273 -0.23 3.58 3.88
CA ARG A 273 -1.06 2.39 3.68
C ARG A 273 -1.46 1.72 4.99
N LEU A 274 -0.57 1.64 5.98
CA LEU A 274 -0.90 1.16 7.31
C LEU A 274 -1.98 2.04 7.98
N LYS A 275 -1.94 3.36 7.77
CA LYS A 275 -3.03 4.29 8.18
C LYS A 275 -4.35 4.04 7.44
N MET A 276 -4.32 3.56 6.19
CA MET A 276 -5.54 3.14 5.47
C MET A 276 -6.06 1.79 5.97
N LEU A 277 -5.17 0.82 6.21
CA LEU A 277 -5.53 -0.49 6.80
C LEU A 277 -6.12 -0.36 8.19
N ARG A 278 -5.70 0.66 8.96
CA ARG A 278 -6.33 1.05 10.23
C ARG A 278 -7.83 1.28 10.09
N ILE A 279 -8.25 2.04 9.06
CA ILE A 279 -9.67 2.34 8.82
C ILE A 279 -10.44 1.05 8.53
N ARG A 280 -9.88 0.20 7.66
CA ARG A 280 -10.51 -1.07 7.29
C ARG A 280 -10.67 -2.04 8.48
N ASN A 281 -9.73 -2.01 9.43
CA ASN A 281 -9.72 -2.88 10.60
C ASN A 281 -10.29 -2.23 11.87
N ASN A 282 -10.90 -1.05 11.75
CA ASN A 282 -11.45 -0.29 12.88
C ASN A 282 -10.44 -0.10 14.02
N ILE A 283 -9.15 0.10 13.70
CA ILE A 283 -8.11 0.32 14.73
C ILE A 283 -8.19 1.78 15.22
N PRO A 284 -8.14 2.05 16.53
CA PRO A 284 -8.21 3.42 17.07
C PRO A 284 -7.13 4.36 16.51
N SER A 285 -7.49 5.57 16.10
CA SER A 285 -6.54 6.56 15.56
C SER A 285 -5.50 6.98 16.60
N LEU A 286 -5.91 7.05 17.86
CA LEU A 286 -5.10 7.34 19.04
C LEU A 286 -3.82 6.51 19.14
N LEU A 287 -3.84 5.24 18.68
CA LEU A 287 -2.63 4.40 18.66
C LEU A 287 -1.57 4.93 17.70
N PHE A 288 -1.98 5.32 16.49
CA PHE A 288 -1.08 5.86 15.48
C PHE A 288 -0.65 7.28 15.83
N GLU A 289 -1.55 8.10 16.36
CA GLU A 289 -1.24 9.46 16.81
C GLU A 289 -0.21 9.46 17.95
N ALA A 290 -0.35 8.54 18.92
CA ALA A 290 0.64 8.39 19.99
C ALA A 290 2.01 7.99 19.43
N LEU A 291 2.07 7.06 18.47
CA LEU A 291 3.32 6.66 17.82
C LEU A 291 3.93 7.78 16.98
N ASP A 292 3.11 8.55 16.26
CA ASP A 292 3.54 9.69 15.46
C ASP A 292 4.15 10.76 16.36
N ASN A 293 3.45 11.14 17.44
CA ASN A 293 3.93 12.14 18.37
C ASN A 293 5.27 11.75 19.03
N LEU A 294 5.46 10.45 19.30
CA LEU A 294 6.65 9.96 20.01
C LEU A 294 7.83 9.66 19.08
N LEU A 295 7.59 9.23 17.83
CA LEU A 295 8.63 8.68 16.96
C LEU A 295 8.80 9.43 15.63
N LEU A 296 7.79 10.15 15.12
CA LEU A 296 7.95 10.99 13.92
C LEU A 296 8.59 12.34 14.24
N GLY A 297 8.50 12.83 15.48
CA GLY A 297 9.23 14.02 15.93
C GLY A 297 8.98 15.29 15.10
N GLY A 298 7.81 15.40 14.47
CA GLY A 298 7.45 16.54 13.60
C GLY A 298 7.89 16.40 12.12
N LYS A 299 8.43 15.24 11.70
CA LYS A 299 8.67 14.96 10.28
C LYS A 299 7.33 14.83 9.56
N GLU A 300 7.06 15.70 8.60
CA GLU A 300 5.93 15.53 7.70
C GLU A 300 6.25 14.42 6.70
N LEU A 301 5.27 13.56 6.41
CA LEU A 301 5.39 12.62 5.30
C LEU A 301 5.41 13.47 4.03
N GLU A 302 6.60 13.74 3.49
CA GLU A 302 6.76 14.55 2.28
C GLU A 302 5.76 14.05 1.22
N ASP A 303 4.85 14.93 0.83
CA ASP A 303 4.00 14.69 -0.31
C ASP A 303 4.89 14.90 -1.54
N GLU A 304 5.45 13.80 -2.06
CA GLU A 304 5.93 13.83 -3.45
C GLU A 304 4.77 14.39 -4.29
N GLU A 305 5.04 15.43 -5.09
CA GLU A 305 4.12 15.99 -6.09
C GLU A 305 3.89 14.99 -7.25
N LEU A 306 3.62 13.73 -6.93
CA LEU A 306 3.21 12.72 -7.88
C LEU A 306 1.71 12.85 -8.14
N PRO A 307 1.29 12.77 -9.41
CA PRO A 307 -0.11 12.56 -9.77
C PRO A 307 -0.72 11.37 -9.01
N GLU A 308 -2.00 11.46 -8.68
CA GLU A 308 -2.73 10.47 -7.87
C GLU A 308 -2.61 9.03 -8.42
N TYR A 309 -2.63 8.85 -9.75
CA TYR A 309 -2.46 7.54 -10.39
C TYR A 309 -1.07 6.92 -10.18
N LEU A 310 -0.03 7.73 -10.06
CA LEU A 310 1.33 7.26 -9.76
C LEU A 310 1.51 6.98 -8.27
N LYS A 311 0.87 7.77 -7.40
CA LYS A 311 0.83 7.49 -5.95
C LYS A 311 0.18 6.14 -5.69
N GLU A 312 -0.95 5.85 -6.34
CA GLU A 312 -1.64 4.55 -6.22
C GLU A 312 -0.80 3.41 -6.79
N ALA A 313 -0.18 3.58 -7.97
CA ALA A 313 0.66 2.55 -8.57
C ALA A 313 1.89 2.20 -7.72
N ARG A 314 2.59 3.22 -7.20
CA ARG A 314 3.70 3.04 -6.26
C ARG A 314 3.24 2.27 -5.02
N ALA A 315 2.12 2.67 -4.43
CA ALA A 315 1.56 2.03 -3.24
C ALA A 315 1.12 0.57 -3.48
N ILE A 316 0.73 0.19 -4.70
CA ILE A 316 0.42 -1.21 -5.04
C ILE A 316 1.71 -2.04 -5.12
N MET A 317 2.73 -1.54 -5.82
CA MET A 317 3.99 -2.26 -6.00
C MET A 317 4.80 -2.37 -4.71
N GLU A 318 4.73 -1.36 -3.83
CA GLU A 318 5.45 -1.38 -2.55
C GLU A 318 4.86 -2.36 -1.51
N ASN A 319 3.64 -2.90 -1.73
CA ASN A 319 3.06 -3.91 -0.85
C ASN A 319 3.86 -5.20 -0.78
N ILE A 320 4.61 -5.47 -1.83
CA ILE A 320 5.46 -6.66 -1.94
C ILE A 320 6.48 -6.65 -0.78
N PHE A 321 6.85 -5.48 -0.25
CA PHE A 321 7.83 -5.32 0.82
C PHE A 321 7.29 -5.42 2.25
N PHE A 322 6.00 -5.67 2.47
CA PHE A 322 5.50 -5.88 3.85
C PHE A 322 6.14 -7.12 4.47
N ARG A 323 6.56 -7.01 5.74
CA ARG A 323 7.25 -8.11 6.44
C ARG A 323 6.29 -9.22 6.86
N ASP A 324 5.05 -8.89 7.16
CA ASP A 324 4.04 -9.87 7.55
C ASP A 324 3.37 -10.47 6.30
N PRO A 325 3.41 -11.81 6.10
CA PRO A 325 2.70 -12.49 5.02
C PRO A 325 1.18 -12.25 5.01
N LEU A 326 0.58 -11.92 6.15
CA LEU A 326 -0.84 -11.58 6.26
C LEU A 326 -1.14 -10.17 5.71
N LEU A 327 -0.14 -9.27 5.73
CA LEU A 327 -0.22 -7.92 5.19
C LEU A 327 0.25 -7.85 3.73
N LYS A 328 1.03 -8.84 3.28
CA LYS A 328 1.19 -9.20 1.87
C LYS A 328 -0.15 -9.70 1.33
N SER A 329 -1.10 -8.80 1.10
CA SER A 329 -2.20 -9.10 0.20
C SER A 329 -1.56 -9.46 -1.14
N HIS A 330 -1.66 -10.73 -1.55
CA HIS A 330 -1.23 -11.16 -2.87
C HIS A 330 -1.85 -10.18 -3.87
N ILE A 331 -1.04 -9.63 -4.77
CA ILE A 331 -1.50 -8.66 -5.76
C ILE A 331 -2.66 -9.29 -6.51
N ILE A 332 -3.85 -8.77 -6.27
CA ILE A 332 -5.07 -9.30 -6.87
C ILE A 332 -5.16 -8.83 -8.31
N LYS A 333 -6.03 -9.45 -9.11
CA LYS A 333 -6.19 -9.08 -10.52
C LYS A 333 -6.55 -7.60 -10.67
N GLU A 334 -7.37 -7.06 -9.76
CA GLU A 334 -7.75 -5.65 -9.74
C GLU A 334 -6.55 -4.72 -9.56
N ASP A 335 -5.56 -5.11 -8.76
CA ASP A 335 -4.34 -4.33 -8.55
C ASP A 335 -3.49 -4.29 -9.83
N ILE A 336 -3.35 -5.44 -10.51
CA ILE A 336 -2.66 -5.51 -11.82
C ILE A 336 -3.36 -4.61 -12.84
N VAL A 337 -4.70 -4.62 -12.87
CA VAL A 337 -5.48 -3.76 -13.77
C VAL A 337 -5.18 -2.28 -13.51
N LYS A 338 -5.16 -1.84 -12.25
CA LYS A 338 -4.81 -0.47 -11.88
C LYS A 338 -3.40 -0.08 -12.30
N LEU A 339 -2.43 -0.99 -12.11
CA LEU A 339 -1.05 -0.78 -12.55
C LEU A 339 -0.95 -0.61 -14.07
N ILE A 340 -1.67 -1.41 -14.86
CA ILE A 340 -1.67 -1.27 -16.32
C ILE A 340 -2.30 0.08 -16.73
N TYR A 341 -3.40 0.51 -16.11
CA TYR A 341 -3.98 1.84 -16.38
C TYR A 341 -3.00 2.97 -16.03
N ALA A 342 -2.26 2.85 -14.92
CA ALA A 342 -1.24 3.83 -14.55
C ALA A 342 -0.10 3.89 -15.58
N LYS A 343 0.41 2.73 -16.05
CA LYS A 343 1.41 2.66 -17.14
C LYS A 343 0.86 3.26 -18.44
N HIS A 344 -0.39 2.95 -18.79
CA HIS A 344 -1.03 3.48 -19.98
C HIS A 344 -1.18 5.00 -19.94
N ARG A 345 -1.61 5.56 -18.80
CA ARG A 345 -1.74 7.01 -18.61
C ARG A 345 -0.39 7.72 -18.65
N SER A 346 0.63 7.11 -18.04
CA SER A 346 2.02 7.57 -18.11
C SER A 346 2.51 7.66 -19.57
N TYR A 347 2.25 6.60 -20.35
CA TYR A 347 2.56 6.57 -21.78
C TYR A 347 1.85 7.68 -22.57
N LEU A 348 0.54 7.89 -22.34
CA LEU A 348 -0.23 8.95 -23.02
C LEU A 348 0.26 10.35 -22.68
N ASN A 349 0.70 10.57 -21.43
CA ASN A 349 1.24 11.84 -20.97
C ASN A 349 2.71 12.05 -21.40
N GLY A 350 3.37 11.02 -21.94
CA GLY A 350 4.81 11.05 -22.27
C GLY A 350 5.71 11.17 -21.04
N ASP A 351 5.22 10.82 -19.85
CA ASP A 351 6.00 10.87 -18.62
C ASP A 351 6.86 9.61 -18.46
N ARG A 352 8.03 9.74 -17.80
CA ARG A 352 8.94 8.62 -17.51
C ARG A 352 8.90 8.20 -16.04
N GLU A 353 7.98 8.79 -15.28
CA GLU A 353 7.93 8.66 -13.84
C GLU A 353 7.50 7.26 -13.41
N PHE A 354 6.57 6.63 -14.15
CA PHE A 354 6.19 5.24 -13.91
C PHE A 354 7.38 4.28 -14.04
N GLU A 355 8.17 4.43 -15.11
CA GLU A 355 9.36 3.60 -15.35
C GLU A 355 10.44 3.83 -14.28
N ARG A 356 10.60 5.07 -13.78
CA ARG A 356 11.49 5.37 -12.66
C ARG A 356 11.06 4.63 -11.39
N ILE A 357 9.78 4.69 -11.05
CA ILE A 357 9.21 3.96 -9.90
C ILE A 357 9.45 2.46 -10.05
N LEU A 358 9.21 1.90 -11.24
CA LEU A 358 9.42 0.48 -11.51
C LEU A 358 10.88 0.05 -11.29
N LEU A 359 11.85 0.86 -11.78
CA LEU A 359 13.27 0.61 -11.59
C LEU A 359 13.72 0.71 -10.13
N ASP A 360 13.21 1.70 -9.39
CA ASP A 360 13.54 1.89 -7.98
C ASP A 360 13.03 0.71 -7.12
N ILE A 361 11.82 0.24 -7.41
CA ILE A 361 11.24 -0.94 -6.76
C ILE A 361 12.03 -2.20 -7.13
N GLY A 362 12.41 -2.39 -8.40
CA GLY A 362 13.23 -3.52 -8.84
C GLY A 362 14.58 -3.58 -8.13
N LYS A 363 15.28 -2.44 -7.99
CA LYS A 363 16.53 -2.36 -7.21
C LYS A 363 16.32 -2.74 -5.76
N THR A 364 15.22 -2.28 -5.16
CA THR A 364 14.87 -2.59 -3.77
C THR A 364 14.61 -4.08 -3.58
N CYS A 365 13.90 -4.73 -4.52
CA CYS A 365 13.71 -6.19 -4.55
C CYS A 365 15.03 -6.95 -4.63
N ASP A 366 15.94 -6.52 -5.51
CA ASP A 366 17.27 -7.13 -5.66
C ASP A 366 18.12 -7.00 -4.39
N GLU A 367 18.13 -5.82 -3.77
CA GLU A 367 18.86 -5.57 -2.52
C GLU A 367 18.29 -6.39 -1.36
N TYR A 368 16.96 -6.47 -1.26
CA TYR A 368 16.30 -7.24 -0.22
C TYR A 368 16.61 -8.74 -0.34
N SER A 369 16.50 -9.28 -1.56
CA SER A 369 16.78 -10.69 -1.87
C SER A 369 18.24 -11.05 -1.54
N LYS A 370 19.19 -10.17 -1.88
CA LYS A 370 20.62 -10.35 -1.53
C LYS A 370 20.88 -10.31 -0.03
N LYS A 371 20.18 -9.44 0.72
CA LYS A 371 20.36 -9.28 2.18
C LYS A 371 19.72 -10.41 3.00
N HIS A 372 18.56 -10.92 2.58
CA HIS A 372 17.75 -11.83 3.39
C HIS A 372 17.68 -13.27 2.83
N GLY A 373 18.18 -13.51 1.60
CA GLY A 373 18.14 -14.82 0.96
C GLY A 373 16.74 -15.30 0.54
N ASP A 374 15.75 -14.42 0.57
CA ASP A 374 14.36 -14.69 0.18
C ASP A 374 14.11 -14.14 -1.23
N PHE A 375 13.89 -15.05 -2.19
CA PHE A 375 13.66 -14.72 -3.60
C PHE A 375 12.17 -14.60 -3.95
N SER A 376 11.25 -14.87 -3.01
CA SER A 376 9.80 -14.81 -3.26
C SER A 376 9.35 -13.43 -3.75
N LEU A 377 9.91 -12.36 -3.18
CA LEU A 377 9.61 -10.99 -3.58
C LEU A 377 10.00 -10.68 -5.03
N LEU A 378 11.10 -11.28 -5.49
CA LEU A 378 11.62 -11.09 -6.82
C LEU A 378 10.78 -11.85 -7.85
N GLU A 379 10.27 -13.03 -7.47
CA GLU A 379 9.30 -13.79 -8.27
C GLU A 379 7.97 -13.02 -8.43
N ASP A 380 7.41 -12.51 -7.33
CA ASP A 380 6.18 -11.71 -7.34
C ASP A 380 6.34 -10.46 -8.21
N PHE A 381 7.47 -9.74 -8.05
CA PHE A 381 7.78 -8.58 -8.88
C PHE A 381 7.97 -8.96 -10.35
N SER A 382 8.65 -10.06 -10.65
CA SER A 382 8.84 -10.56 -12.03
C SER A 382 7.53 -10.93 -12.70
N ALA A 383 6.55 -11.44 -11.94
CA ALA A 383 5.21 -11.70 -12.44
C ALA A 383 4.49 -10.41 -12.89
N ILE A 384 4.66 -9.31 -12.15
CA ILE A 384 4.12 -7.99 -12.53
C ILE A 384 4.84 -7.46 -13.78
N VAL A 385 6.17 -7.51 -13.79
CA VAL A 385 6.98 -7.05 -14.94
C VAL A 385 6.58 -7.77 -16.22
N SER A 386 6.26 -9.07 -16.13
CA SER A 386 5.77 -9.85 -17.26
C SER A 386 4.47 -9.28 -17.88
N TYR A 387 3.60 -8.63 -17.10
CA TYR A 387 2.42 -7.95 -17.64
C TYR A 387 2.79 -6.63 -18.34
N PHE A 388 3.80 -5.91 -17.84
CA PHE A 388 4.29 -4.68 -18.48
C PHE A 388 5.00 -4.97 -19.80
N ASP A 389 5.81 -6.03 -19.88
CA ASP A 389 6.42 -6.47 -21.13
C ASP A 389 5.37 -6.82 -22.20
N ARG A 390 4.31 -7.52 -21.77
CA ARG A 390 3.16 -7.82 -22.65
C ARG A 390 2.45 -6.55 -23.10
N TYR A 391 2.26 -5.59 -22.19
CA TYR A 391 1.67 -4.29 -22.54
C TYR A 391 2.52 -3.57 -23.60
N ASP A 392 3.83 -3.47 -23.40
CA ASP A 392 4.73 -2.78 -24.33
C ASP A 392 4.75 -3.46 -25.72
N HIS A 393 4.74 -4.80 -25.74
CA HIS A 393 4.64 -5.56 -26.98
C HIS A 393 3.32 -5.34 -27.73
N VAL A 394 2.18 -5.41 -27.04
CA VAL A 394 0.85 -5.20 -27.64
C VAL A 394 0.72 -3.75 -28.12
N GLN A 395 1.09 -2.79 -27.29
CA GLN A 395 1.02 -1.37 -27.63
C GLN A 395 1.86 -1.04 -28.87
N ALA A 396 3.09 -1.54 -28.94
CA ALA A 396 3.94 -1.38 -30.11
C ALA A 396 3.30 -2.01 -31.36
N THR A 397 2.85 -3.25 -31.27
CA THR A 397 2.29 -3.99 -32.42
C THR A 397 1.00 -3.35 -32.94
N VAL A 398 0.08 -3.00 -32.03
CA VAL A 398 -1.19 -2.37 -32.38
C VAL A 398 -0.96 -0.98 -32.99
N SER A 399 0.01 -0.21 -32.46
CA SER A 399 0.40 1.08 -33.05
C SER A 399 1.02 0.91 -34.44
N GLN A 400 1.84 -0.12 -34.65
CA GLN A 400 2.38 -0.43 -35.99
C GLN A 400 1.26 -0.76 -36.98
N ILE A 401 0.27 -1.56 -36.58
CA ILE A 401 -0.88 -1.89 -37.44
C ILE A 401 -1.73 -0.65 -37.75
N ALA A 402 -1.91 0.24 -36.78
CA ALA A 402 -2.71 1.45 -36.91
C ALA A 402 -2.06 2.51 -37.80
N PHE A 403 -0.76 2.77 -37.61
CA PHE A 403 -0.08 3.94 -38.19
C PHE A 403 1.01 3.61 -39.20
N MET A 404 1.65 2.42 -39.14
CA MET A 404 2.71 2.12 -40.10
C MET A 404 2.14 1.70 -41.45
N GLU A 405 2.53 2.46 -42.45
CA GLU A 405 2.24 2.16 -43.83
C GLU A 405 2.96 0.86 -44.24
N ASN A 406 2.29 0.04 -45.06
CA ASN A 406 2.85 -1.21 -45.60
C ASN A 406 3.25 -2.29 -44.59
N TYR A 407 2.88 -2.16 -43.32
CA TYR A 407 3.15 -3.17 -42.31
C TYR A 407 2.57 -4.53 -42.75
N ARG A 408 3.45 -5.50 -42.99
CA ARG A 408 3.03 -6.86 -43.36
C ARG A 408 2.74 -7.64 -42.09
N ILE A 409 1.46 -7.91 -41.87
CA ILE A 409 1.00 -8.65 -40.71
C ILE A 409 1.33 -10.13 -40.93
N LYS A 410 2.19 -10.66 -40.05
CA LYS A 410 2.56 -12.08 -40.03
C LYS A 410 1.62 -12.85 -39.12
N GLU A 411 1.46 -14.15 -39.40
CA GLU A 411 0.63 -15.03 -38.58
C GLU A 411 1.12 -15.10 -37.12
N GLU A 412 2.44 -15.13 -36.91
CA GLU A 412 3.06 -15.12 -35.59
C GLU A 412 2.65 -13.89 -34.75
N THR A 413 2.58 -12.72 -35.39
CA THR A 413 2.17 -11.47 -34.76
C THR A 413 0.70 -11.53 -34.31
N LEU A 414 -0.19 -12.08 -35.16
CA LEU A 414 -1.61 -12.24 -34.81
C LEU A 414 -1.82 -13.28 -33.71
N ARG A 415 -1.07 -14.40 -33.74
CA ARG A 415 -1.08 -15.39 -32.66
C ARG A 415 -0.64 -14.77 -31.33
N SER A 416 0.45 -13.99 -31.34
CA SER A 416 0.92 -13.27 -30.15
C SER A 416 -0.15 -12.30 -29.61
N LEU A 417 -0.75 -11.50 -30.49
CA LEU A 417 -1.81 -10.56 -30.11
C LEU A 417 -3.04 -11.29 -29.52
N PHE A 418 -3.43 -12.42 -30.12
CA PHE A 418 -4.53 -13.23 -29.64
C PHE A 418 -4.29 -13.82 -28.25
N GLU A 419 -3.09 -14.36 -28.00
CA GLU A 419 -2.74 -14.88 -26.68
C GLU A 419 -2.67 -13.77 -25.63
N ASN A 420 -2.11 -12.61 -25.98
CA ASN A 420 -2.13 -11.46 -25.07
C ASN A 420 -3.55 -10.92 -24.83
N HIS A 421 -4.40 -10.91 -25.85
CA HIS A 421 -5.82 -10.54 -25.72
C HIS A 421 -6.55 -11.43 -24.69
N LYS A 422 -6.30 -12.74 -24.69
CA LYS A 422 -6.84 -13.64 -23.66
C LYS A 422 -6.32 -13.31 -22.27
N VAL A 423 -5.02 -13.06 -22.14
CA VAL A 423 -4.38 -12.76 -20.85
C VAL A 423 -4.97 -11.50 -20.22
N PHE A 424 -5.10 -10.40 -20.99
CA PHE A 424 -5.68 -9.16 -20.48
C PHE A 424 -7.18 -9.30 -20.17
N ASN A 425 -7.96 -10.00 -21.01
CA ASN A 425 -9.38 -10.20 -20.72
C ASN A 425 -9.64 -11.15 -19.53
N LYS A 426 -8.68 -12.03 -19.18
CA LYS A 426 -8.74 -12.85 -17.96
C LYS A 426 -8.55 -12.01 -16.68
N LEU A 427 -7.88 -10.86 -16.78
CA LEU A 427 -7.75 -9.89 -15.68
C LEU A 427 -9.07 -9.14 -15.47
N ARG A 428 -9.60 -8.55 -16.54
CA ARG A 428 -10.91 -7.91 -16.56
C ARG A 428 -11.48 -7.99 -17.98
N GLU A 429 -12.74 -8.38 -18.09
CA GLU A 429 -13.43 -8.43 -19.38
C GLU A 429 -13.45 -7.06 -20.04
N GLY A 430 -13.06 -6.98 -21.32
CA GLY A 430 -13.01 -5.73 -22.10
C GLY A 430 -11.73 -4.92 -21.94
N LEU A 431 -10.85 -5.27 -20.99
CA LEU A 431 -9.63 -4.50 -20.68
C LEU A 431 -8.73 -4.27 -21.89
N PHE A 432 -8.61 -5.27 -22.77
CA PHE A 432 -7.80 -5.15 -23.99
C PHE A 432 -8.32 -4.02 -24.90
N ASN A 433 -9.64 -3.96 -25.09
CA ASN A 433 -10.24 -2.95 -25.95
C ASN A 433 -10.13 -1.56 -25.32
N ASP A 434 -10.36 -1.46 -24.01
CA ASP A 434 -10.26 -0.18 -23.30
C ASP A 434 -8.85 0.43 -23.41
N ILE A 435 -7.81 -0.39 -23.23
CA ILE A 435 -6.42 0.06 -23.13
C ILE A 435 -5.75 0.21 -24.49
N PHE A 436 -5.99 -0.70 -25.45
CA PHE A 436 -5.23 -0.72 -26.70
C PHE A 436 -6.01 -0.18 -27.90
N ILE A 437 -7.35 -0.19 -27.85
CA ILE A 437 -8.21 0.11 -29.01
C ILE A 437 -8.96 1.44 -28.82
N GLY A 438 -9.55 1.68 -27.65
CA GLY A 438 -10.42 2.83 -27.40
C GLY A 438 -9.74 4.18 -27.63
N TRP A 439 -8.52 4.36 -27.10
CA TRP A 439 -7.76 5.60 -27.26
C TRP A 439 -7.28 5.85 -28.70
N LEU A 440 -7.02 4.79 -29.48
CA LEU A 440 -6.59 4.94 -30.88
C LEU A 440 -7.63 5.69 -31.71
N PHE A 441 -8.92 5.45 -31.46
CA PHE A 441 -9.98 6.17 -32.16
C PHE A 441 -10.10 7.64 -31.75
N GLN A 442 -9.53 8.02 -30.61
CA GLN A 442 -9.41 9.43 -30.19
C GLN A 442 -8.18 10.12 -30.79
N ASN A 443 -7.22 9.34 -31.32
CA ASN A 443 -6.03 9.89 -31.94
C ASN A 443 -6.37 10.52 -33.31
N ARG A 444 -6.12 11.83 -33.43
CA ARG A 444 -6.42 12.65 -34.62
C ARG A 444 -5.63 12.25 -35.87
N TYR A 445 -4.56 11.46 -35.71
CA TYR A 445 -3.69 11.00 -36.80
C TYR A 445 -4.04 9.58 -37.29
N LEU A 446 -5.11 8.96 -36.78
CA LEU A 446 -5.52 7.64 -37.24
C LEU A 446 -6.12 7.74 -38.66
N THR A 447 -5.45 7.12 -39.63
CA THR A 447 -5.91 7.11 -41.03
C THR A 447 -7.19 6.30 -41.20
N SER A 448 -7.95 6.54 -42.27
CA SER A 448 -9.18 5.77 -42.60
C SER A 448 -8.89 4.27 -42.75
N PHE A 449 -7.79 3.92 -43.41
CA PHE A 449 -7.31 2.54 -43.53
C PHE A 449 -6.84 1.98 -42.18
N GLY A 450 -6.11 2.75 -41.38
CA GLY A 450 -5.72 2.37 -40.01
C GLY A 450 -6.94 2.06 -39.14
N ARG A 451 -7.95 2.93 -39.18
CA ARG A 451 -9.24 2.73 -38.50
C ARG A 451 -9.91 1.43 -38.92
N ARG A 452 -9.98 1.14 -40.22
CA ARG A 452 -10.55 -0.11 -40.75
C ARG A 452 -9.76 -1.34 -40.30
N LYS A 453 -8.42 -1.28 -40.29
CA LYS A 453 -7.55 -2.36 -39.79
C LYS A 453 -7.79 -2.63 -38.30
N ILE A 454 -7.90 -1.60 -37.47
CA ILE A 454 -8.12 -1.73 -36.02
C ILE A 454 -9.51 -2.28 -35.70
N ILE A 455 -10.55 -1.85 -36.41
CA ILE A 455 -11.90 -2.42 -36.28
C ILE A 455 -11.88 -3.92 -36.66
N LEU A 456 -11.28 -4.26 -37.81
CA LEU A 456 -11.15 -5.65 -38.24
C LEU A 456 -10.34 -6.50 -37.26
N LEU A 457 -9.28 -5.93 -36.67
CA LEU A 457 -8.47 -6.60 -35.67
C LEU A 457 -9.27 -6.87 -34.40
N SER A 458 -9.97 -5.87 -33.84
CA SER A 458 -10.76 -6.02 -32.61
C SER A 458 -11.91 -7.01 -32.78
N GLU A 459 -12.71 -6.86 -33.85
CA GLU A 459 -13.81 -7.80 -34.15
C GLU A 459 -13.28 -9.20 -34.50
N GLY A 460 -12.18 -9.28 -35.24
CA GLY A 460 -11.56 -10.52 -35.65
C GLY A 460 -11.04 -11.32 -34.45
N LEU A 461 -10.33 -10.67 -33.52
CA LEU A 461 -9.87 -11.28 -32.28
C LEU A 461 -11.06 -11.80 -31.44
N GLY A 462 -12.17 -11.06 -31.39
CA GLY A 462 -13.41 -11.52 -30.75
C GLY A 462 -14.00 -12.77 -31.43
N LYS A 463 -14.11 -12.77 -32.77
CA LYS A 463 -14.65 -13.90 -33.56
C LYS A 463 -13.77 -15.15 -33.51
N ILE A 464 -12.46 -15.00 -33.34
CA ILE A 464 -11.55 -16.13 -33.14
C ILE A 464 -11.81 -16.80 -31.78
N ILE A 465 -12.20 -16.04 -30.75
CA ILE A 465 -12.56 -16.61 -29.43
C ILE A 465 -13.85 -17.40 -29.49
N THR A 466 -14.86 -16.92 -30.25
CA THR A 466 -16.14 -17.62 -30.42
C THR A 466 -16.06 -18.80 -31.39
N GLY A 467 -14.96 -18.93 -32.14
CA GLY A 467 -14.74 -20.00 -33.11
C GLY A 467 -15.33 -19.71 -34.50
N ASP A 468 -15.83 -18.50 -34.73
CA ASP A 468 -16.48 -18.09 -35.98
C ASP A 468 -15.48 -17.67 -37.09
N MET A 469 -14.20 -17.53 -36.75
CA MET A 469 -13.14 -17.10 -37.68
C MET A 469 -11.80 -17.74 -37.30
N SER A 470 -10.99 -18.12 -38.29
CA SER A 470 -9.61 -18.56 -38.04
C SER A 470 -8.62 -17.40 -38.08
N ILE A 471 -7.43 -17.59 -37.49
CA ILE A 471 -6.33 -16.61 -37.56
C ILE A 471 -5.91 -16.35 -39.02
N ALA A 472 -5.98 -17.37 -39.87
CA ALA A 472 -5.68 -17.25 -41.31
C ALA A 472 -6.69 -16.34 -42.02
N ASP A 473 -7.99 -16.48 -41.72
CA ASP A 473 -9.04 -15.65 -42.31
C ASP A 473 -8.90 -14.17 -41.91
N LEU A 474 -8.55 -13.91 -40.63
CA LEU A 474 -8.29 -12.55 -40.16
C LEU A 474 -7.06 -11.95 -40.84
N MET A 475 -6.00 -12.74 -41.00
CA MET A 475 -4.77 -12.33 -41.68
C MET A 475 -5.05 -11.97 -43.15
N GLU A 476 -5.84 -12.78 -43.85
CA GLU A 476 -6.25 -12.50 -45.24
C GLU A 476 -7.00 -11.17 -45.34
N LYS A 477 -7.99 -10.94 -44.47
CA LYS A 477 -8.77 -9.69 -44.45
C LYS A 477 -7.90 -8.46 -44.15
N LEU A 478 -6.97 -8.56 -43.20
CA LEU A 478 -6.07 -7.46 -42.87
C LEU A 478 -5.05 -7.17 -43.98
N ASN A 479 -4.55 -8.22 -44.63
CA ASN A 479 -3.67 -8.09 -45.80
C ASN A 479 -4.41 -7.52 -47.01
N GLN A 480 -5.68 -7.86 -47.20
CA GLN A 480 -6.53 -7.25 -48.23
C GLN A 480 -6.65 -5.73 -48.01
N VAL A 481 -6.93 -5.27 -46.79
CA VAL A 481 -6.98 -3.81 -46.50
C VAL A 481 -5.63 -3.16 -46.72
N THR A 482 -4.53 -3.84 -46.38
CA THR A 482 -3.17 -3.32 -46.63
C THR A 482 -2.85 -3.26 -48.12
N HIS A 483 -3.36 -4.20 -48.92
CA HIS A 483 -3.24 -4.17 -50.37
C HIS A 483 -4.09 -3.06 -50.99
N GLU A 484 -5.33 -2.88 -50.53
CA GLU A 484 -6.21 -1.77 -50.93
C GLU A 484 -5.58 -0.41 -50.63
N GLU A 485 -4.96 -0.24 -49.46
CA GLU A 485 -4.23 1.00 -49.09
C GLU A 485 -3.07 1.28 -50.06
N ARG A 486 -2.29 0.26 -50.44
CA ARG A 486 -1.20 0.39 -51.42
C ARG A 486 -1.71 0.80 -52.79
N SER A 487 -2.74 0.11 -53.26
CA SER A 487 -3.38 0.37 -54.55
C SER A 487 -3.98 1.78 -54.59
N TYR A 488 -4.59 2.21 -53.49
CA TYR A 488 -5.10 3.58 -53.33
C TYR A 488 -3.98 4.61 -53.44
N LYS A 489 -2.88 4.46 -52.69
CA LYS A 489 -1.78 5.42 -52.71
C LYS A 489 -1.12 5.52 -54.09
N LEU A 490 -0.91 4.39 -54.76
CA LEU A 490 -0.35 4.37 -56.11
C LEU A 490 -1.30 5.04 -57.12
N ALA A 491 -2.59 4.74 -57.05
CA ALA A 491 -3.58 5.41 -57.88
C ALA A 491 -3.60 6.92 -57.58
N TYR A 492 -3.63 7.30 -56.31
CA TYR A 492 -3.65 8.69 -55.87
C TYR A 492 -2.46 9.49 -56.40
N SER A 493 -1.24 8.97 -56.27
CA SER A 493 -0.03 9.66 -56.73
C SER A 493 -0.03 9.86 -58.25
N VAL A 494 -0.35 8.81 -59.01
CA VAL A 494 -0.38 8.86 -60.48
C VAL A 494 -1.49 9.78 -60.96
N ILE A 495 -2.67 9.72 -60.35
CA ILE A 495 -3.78 10.61 -60.69
C ILE A 495 -3.42 12.08 -60.36
N LYS A 496 -2.80 12.34 -59.21
CA LYS A 496 -2.40 13.69 -58.78
C LYS A 496 -1.38 14.33 -59.73
N GLU A 497 -0.42 13.57 -60.22
CA GLU A 497 0.56 14.05 -61.21
C GLU A 497 -0.08 14.41 -62.54
N ASN A 498 -1.08 13.62 -62.96
CA ASN A 498 -1.73 13.75 -64.26
C ASN A 498 -2.89 14.76 -64.32
N ILE A 499 -3.48 15.13 -63.17
CA ILE A 499 -4.64 16.03 -63.09
C ILE A 499 -4.25 17.51 -62.95
N ARG A 500 -2.96 17.86 -62.78
CA ARG A 500 -2.50 19.26 -62.66
C ARG A 500 -3.07 20.14 -63.79
N GLY A 501 -4.14 20.90 -63.50
CA GLY A 501 -4.81 21.83 -64.42
C GLY A 501 -6.20 21.43 -64.95
N ILE A 502 -6.72 20.23 -64.66
CA ILE A 502 -7.98 19.70 -65.25
C ILE A 502 -9.08 19.44 -64.17
N TYR A 503 -8.89 19.91 -62.93
CA TYR A 503 -9.79 19.65 -61.81
C TYR A 503 -11.28 19.97 -62.09
N SER A 504 -11.56 21.02 -62.88
CA SER A 504 -12.90 21.45 -63.27
C SER A 504 -13.59 20.57 -64.32
N GLN A 505 -12.86 19.69 -65.00
CA GLN A 505 -13.39 18.83 -66.08
C GLN A 505 -13.60 17.37 -65.65
N LEU A 506 -13.27 17.04 -64.38
CA LEU A 506 -13.40 15.70 -63.80
C LEU A 506 -14.83 15.20 -63.62
N ASP A 507 -15.85 15.98 -63.95
CA ASP A 507 -17.26 15.57 -63.90
C ASP A 507 -17.77 14.96 -65.21
N SER A 508 -16.99 15.02 -66.28
CA SER A 508 -17.33 14.36 -67.55
C SER A 508 -16.99 12.86 -67.51
N PRO A 509 -17.95 11.96 -67.81
CA PRO A 509 -17.70 10.51 -67.86
C PRO A 509 -16.58 10.11 -68.82
N GLY A 510 -16.49 10.76 -69.98
CA GLY A 510 -15.47 10.45 -70.99
C GLY A 510 -14.04 10.77 -70.55
N ILE A 511 -13.86 11.86 -69.79
CA ILE A 511 -12.54 12.26 -69.27
C ILE A 511 -12.11 11.33 -68.12
N ARG A 512 -13.05 10.85 -67.30
CA ARG A 512 -12.75 9.84 -66.26
C ARG A 512 -12.25 8.52 -66.86
N ASP A 513 -12.87 8.06 -67.94
CA ASP A 513 -12.47 6.82 -68.62
C ASP A 513 -11.11 6.96 -69.32
N GLU A 514 -10.79 8.14 -69.86
CA GLU A 514 -9.46 8.43 -70.43
C GLU A 514 -8.37 8.47 -69.35
N ILE A 515 -8.61 9.18 -68.24
CA ILE A 515 -7.68 9.23 -67.11
C ILE A 515 -7.49 7.82 -66.54
N ARG A 516 -8.55 7.02 -66.40
CA ARG A 516 -8.45 5.65 -65.91
C ARG A 516 -7.55 4.79 -66.78
N LYS A 517 -7.76 4.78 -68.10
CA LYS A 517 -6.91 4.01 -69.05
C LYS A 517 -5.46 4.48 -69.02
N MET A 518 -5.23 5.78 -68.83
CA MET A 518 -3.89 6.34 -68.73
C MET A 518 -3.19 5.91 -67.44
N VAL A 519 -3.88 6.02 -66.31
CA VAL A 519 -3.39 5.62 -64.97
C VAL A 519 -3.09 4.11 -64.94
N GLU A 520 -3.98 3.28 -65.50
CA GLU A 520 -3.76 1.83 -65.63
C GLU A 520 -2.53 1.53 -66.49
N LYS A 521 -2.32 2.26 -67.59
CA LYS A 521 -1.14 2.11 -68.46
C LYS A 521 0.16 2.52 -67.76
N GLU A 522 0.15 3.58 -66.94
CA GLU A 522 1.33 4.00 -66.18
C GLU A 522 1.66 3.05 -65.04
N ILE A 523 0.65 2.57 -64.32
CA ILE A 523 0.82 1.60 -63.22
C ILE A 523 1.30 0.24 -63.74
N THR A 524 0.83 -0.17 -64.93
CA THR A 524 1.32 -1.37 -65.61
C THR A 524 2.80 -1.23 -66.02
N LYS A 525 3.22 -0.03 -66.46
CA LYS A 525 4.64 0.26 -66.77
C LYS A 525 5.53 0.26 -65.53
N MET A 526 4.99 0.65 -64.37
CA MET A 526 5.72 0.61 -63.09
C MET A 526 5.81 -0.80 -62.48
N GLY A 527 5.19 -1.81 -63.09
CA GLY A 527 5.34 -3.22 -62.70
C GLY A 527 4.55 -3.66 -61.46
N ASN A 528 3.60 -2.85 -60.98
CA ASN A 528 3.02 -3.03 -59.64
C ASN A 528 1.63 -3.71 -59.62
N ILE A 529 0.71 -3.40 -60.54
CA ILE A 529 -0.69 -3.87 -60.51
C ILE A 529 -1.26 -3.98 -61.94
N THR A 530 -2.07 -5.01 -62.22
CA THR A 530 -2.69 -5.26 -63.54
C THR A 530 -3.99 -4.48 -63.77
N GLU A 531 -4.76 -4.21 -62.72
CA GLU A 531 -6.03 -3.48 -62.79
C GLU A 531 -6.35 -2.77 -61.45
N ILE A 532 -6.81 -1.52 -61.49
CA ILE A 532 -7.25 -0.80 -60.28
C ILE A 532 -8.76 -1.02 -60.10
N PRO A 533 -9.22 -1.46 -58.92
CA PRO A 533 -10.65 -1.55 -58.63
C PRO A 533 -11.35 -0.19 -58.77
N GLU A 534 -12.52 -0.18 -59.43
CA GLU A 534 -13.28 1.04 -59.74
C GLU A 534 -13.62 1.89 -58.51
N HIS A 535 -13.76 1.26 -57.34
CA HIS A 535 -14.04 1.96 -56.09
C HIS A 535 -12.82 2.74 -55.57
N ILE A 536 -11.60 2.20 -55.72
CA ILE A 536 -10.35 2.86 -55.31
C ILE A 536 -10.10 4.08 -56.18
N PHE A 537 -10.30 3.93 -57.50
CA PHE A 537 -10.17 5.03 -58.46
C PHE A 537 -11.14 6.18 -58.16
N ARG A 538 -12.42 5.87 -57.94
CA ARG A 538 -13.43 6.88 -57.55
C ARG A 538 -13.09 7.57 -56.23
N MET A 539 -12.64 6.80 -55.23
CA MET A 539 -12.24 7.35 -53.93
C MET A 539 -11.08 8.34 -54.08
N ALA A 540 -10.04 7.99 -54.85
CA ALA A 540 -8.91 8.88 -55.10
C ALA A 540 -9.31 10.19 -55.79
N ILE A 541 -10.21 10.14 -56.78
CA ILE A 541 -10.73 11.35 -57.44
C ILE A 541 -11.50 12.24 -56.45
N ILE A 542 -12.37 11.65 -55.63
CA ILE A 542 -13.15 12.40 -54.63
C ILE A 542 -12.21 13.08 -53.63
N ASP A 543 -11.20 12.35 -53.15
CA ASP A 543 -10.26 12.88 -52.18
C ASP A 543 -9.35 13.96 -52.77
N LEU A 544 -8.94 13.85 -54.04
CA LEU A 544 -8.25 14.93 -54.75
C LEU A 544 -9.11 16.18 -54.94
N LYS A 545 -10.42 16.01 -55.19
CA LYS A 545 -11.35 17.16 -55.27
C LYS A 545 -11.48 17.86 -53.92
N LYS A 546 -11.59 17.10 -52.83
CA LYS A 546 -11.60 17.66 -51.47
C LYS A 546 -10.28 18.35 -51.13
N GLU A 547 -9.13 17.76 -51.52
CA GLU A 547 -7.80 18.36 -51.37
C GLU A 547 -7.75 19.71 -52.10
N HIS A 548 -8.14 19.74 -53.38
CA HIS A 548 -8.15 20.97 -54.18
C HIS A 548 -9.07 22.04 -53.58
N PHE A 549 -10.29 21.67 -53.17
CA PHE A 549 -11.21 22.59 -52.49
C PHE A 549 -10.62 23.14 -51.18
N TYR A 550 -9.95 22.29 -50.40
CA TYR A 550 -9.27 22.70 -49.17
C TYR A 550 -8.18 23.73 -49.47
N MET A 551 -7.28 23.43 -50.41
CA MET A 551 -6.12 24.28 -50.71
C MET A 551 -6.50 25.61 -51.39
N GLU A 552 -7.44 25.60 -52.33
CA GLU A 552 -7.80 26.80 -53.10
C GLU A 552 -8.83 27.69 -52.39
N THR A 553 -9.74 27.10 -51.62
CA THR A 553 -10.91 27.83 -51.08
C THR A 553 -10.87 27.96 -49.56
N LEU A 554 -10.69 26.86 -48.83
CA LEU A 554 -10.80 26.86 -47.36
C LEU A 554 -9.53 27.37 -46.67
N LEU A 555 -8.36 26.87 -47.04
CA LEU A 555 -7.09 27.19 -46.40
C LEU A 555 -6.78 28.71 -46.45
N PRO A 556 -6.97 29.42 -47.57
CA PRO A 556 -6.78 30.88 -47.60
C PRO A 556 -7.74 31.61 -46.66
N GLN A 557 -8.99 31.14 -46.53
CA GLN A 557 -9.98 31.71 -45.61
C GLN A 557 -9.62 31.44 -44.15
N ILE A 558 -9.18 30.23 -43.84
CA ILE A 558 -8.72 29.82 -42.50
C ILE A 558 -7.53 30.67 -42.07
N ILE A 559 -6.54 30.86 -42.94
CA ILE A 559 -5.35 31.69 -42.66
C ILE A 559 -5.75 33.16 -42.49
N ALA A 560 -6.60 33.70 -43.38
CA ALA A 560 -7.03 35.10 -43.32
C ALA A 560 -7.85 35.43 -42.06
N LYS A 561 -8.68 34.50 -41.59
CA LYS A 561 -9.57 34.69 -40.42
C LYS A 561 -9.03 34.09 -39.12
N ARG A 562 -7.92 33.34 -39.17
CA ARG A 562 -7.38 32.51 -38.06
C ARG A 562 -8.44 31.59 -37.45
N ASP A 563 -9.25 30.97 -38.32
CA ASP A 563 -10.40 30.16 -37.89
C ASP A 563 -10.02 28.68 -37.77
N SER A 564 -9.54 28.28 -36.58
CA SER A 564 -9.20 26.88 -36.28
C SER A 564 -10.42 25.96 -36.26
N HIS A 565 -11.62 26.50 -36.00
CA HIS A 565 -12.85 25.70 -35.98
C HIS A 565 -13.23 25.23 -37.39
N LEU A 566 -13.13 26.09 -38.39
CA LEU A 566 -13.40 25.72 -39.78
C LEU A 566 -12.42 24.66 -40.30
N ARG A 567 -11.17 24.69 -39.82
CA ARG A 567 -10.16 23.65 -40.09
C ARG A 567 -10.56 22.30 -39.48
N GLU A 568 -10.91 22.28 -38.19
CA GLU A 568 -11.31 21.05 -37.51
C GLU A 568 -12.63 20.47 -38.06
N ASP A 569 -13.59 21.31 -38.46
CA ASP A 569 -14.83 20.88 -39.12
C ASP A 569 -14.57 20.22 -40.48
N PHE A 570 -13.62 20.76 -41.27
CA PHE A 570 -13.18 20.10 -42.49
C PHE A 570 -12.55 18.73 -42.21
N PHE A 571 -11.70 18.59 -41.19
CA PHE A 571 -11.13 17.30 -40.82
C PHE A 571 -12.17 16.28 -40.37
N ALA A 572 -13.16 16.72 -39.57
CA ALA A 572 -14.24 15.85 -39.10
C ALA A 572 -15.09 15.28 -40.25
N ASN A 573 -15.26 16.03 -41.34
CA ASN A 573 -16.19 15.68 -42.43
C ASN A 573 -15.51 15.19 -43.72
N SER A 574 -14.25 15.56 -43.97
CA SER A 574 -13.56 15.24 -45.24
C SER A 574 -13.13 13.78 -45.35
N GLY A 575 -12.79 13.14 -44.23
CA GLY A 575 -12.20 11.80 -44.20
C GLY A 575 -10.77 11.72 -44.76
N LEU A 576 -10.14 12.89 -45.00
CA LEU A 576 -8.75 12.98 -45.44
C LEU A 576 -7.80 12.78 -44.26
N ASP A 577 -6.62 12.24 -44.54
CA ASP A 577 -5.58 12.06 -43.53
C ASP A 577 -5.04 13.43 -43.06
N ARG A 578 -5.09 13.66 -41.74
CA ARG A 578 -4.63 14.90 -41.10
C ARG A 578 -3.16 15.16 -41.38
N PHE A 579 -2.32 14.12 -41.35
CA PHE A 579 -0.88 14.27 -41.60
C PHE A 579 -0.60 14.74 -43.04
N HIS A 580 -1.36 14.20 -43.99
CA HIS A 580 -1.26 14.56 -45.40
C HIS A 580 -1.64 16.04 -45.62
N ILE A 581 -2.75 16.49 -45.04
CA ILE A 581 -3.19 17.88 -45.15
C ILE A 581 -2.23 18.84 -44.43
N GLU A 582 -1.73 18.49 -43.25
CA GLU A 582 -0.73 19.29 -42.53
C GLU A 582 0.59 19.43 -43.33
N THR A 583 0.94 18.42 -44.12
CA THR A 583 2.06 18.48 -45.05
C THR A 583 1.77 19.44 -46.21
N LEU A 584 0.56 19.42 -46.77
CA LEU A 584 0.14 20.36 -47.82
C LEU A 584 0.04 21.80 -47.33
N GLU A 585 -0.47 22.02 -46.12
CA GLU A 585 -0.48 23.32 -45.44
C GLU A 585 0.93 23.89 -45.35
N ARG A 586 1.92 23.06 -44.98
CA ARG A 586 3.32 23.46 -44.92
C ARG A 586 3.87 23.83 -46.30
N LEU A 587 3.63 23.00 -47.31
CA LEU A 587 4.07 23.28 -48.69
C LEU A 587 3.45 24.56 -49.23
N TYR A 588 2.17 24.83 -48.92
CA TYR A 588 1.48 26.06 -49.30
C TYR A 588 2.08 27.29 -48.61
N ALA A 589 2.40 27.21 -47.31
CA ALA A 589 3.12 28.30 -46.64
C ALA A 589 4.49 28.57 -47.24
N GLU A 590 5.22 27.51 -47.63
CA GLU A 590 6.52 27.65 -48.30
C GLU A 590 6.38 28.34 -49.68
N GLU A 591 5.38 27.94 -50.48
CA GLU A 591 5.10 28.50 -51.81
C GLU A 591 4.61 29.95 -51.76
N HIS A 592 3.81 30.31 -50.75
CA HIS A 592 3.24 31.65 -50.59
C HIS A 592 3.99 32.55 -49.58
N HIS A 593 5.16 32.12 -49.10
CA HIS A 593 6.00 32.83 -48.12
C HIS A 593 5.26 33.24 -46.83
N ILE A 594 4.39 32.37 -46.33
CA ILE A 594 3.63 32.58 -45.08
C ILE A 594 4.49 32.10 -43.89
N PRO A 595 4.64 32.88 -42.80
CA PRO A 595 5.38 32.46 -41.63
C PRO A 595 4.79 31.19 -40.98
N LEU A 596 5.64 30.23 -40.60
CA LEU A 596 5.21 28.97 -39.96
C LEU A 596 4.36 29.19 -38.70
N GLU A 597 4.65 30.24 -37.93
CA GLU A 597 3.89 30.63 -36.74
C GLU A 597 2.40 30.87 -37.05
N THR A 598 2.08 31.34 -38.26
CA THR A 598 0.70 31.57 -38.70
C THR A 598 -0.02 30.24 -38.89
N ILE A 599 0.67 29.22 -39.41
CA ILE A 599 0.14 27.86 -39.56
C ILE A 599 0.05 27.16 -38.19
N GLU A 600 0.98 27.39 -37.28
CA GLU A 600 0.88 26.85 -35.92
C GLU A 600 -0.28 27.48 -35.13
N SER A 601 -0.59 28.76 -35.38
CA SER A 601 -1.69 29.46 -34.68
C SER A 601 -3.09 28.96 -35.04
N ILE A 602 -3.25 28.22 -36.13
CA ILE A 602 -4.53 27.65 -36.59
C ILE A 602 -4.64 26.14 -36.31
N ARG A 603 -3.64 25.52 -35.67
CA ARG A 603 -3.53 24.06 -35.45
C ARG A 603 -4.26 23.53 -34.23
#